data_AF-A0A2V8I0L8-F1
#
_entry.id   AF-A0A2V8I0L8-F1
#
_cell.length_a   1.000
_cell.length_b   1.000
_cell.length_c   1.000
_cell.angle_alpha   90.00
_cell.angle_beta   90.00
_cell.angle_gamma   90.00
#
_symmetry.space_group_name_H-M   'P 1'
#
loop_
_entity.id
_entity.type
_entity.pdbx_description
1 polymer ?
#
loop_
_entity_poly.entity_id
_entity_poly.type
_entity_poly.pdbx_seq_one_letter_code
_entity_poly.pdbx_strand_id
1 'polypeptide(L)'
;GTNVWVINPMMGSDTAQEMTGPQADMAKSQADFDGDLVDYKTKGTTIDLIGQETIDGTKVYHLKVTRKNGTTRELFLDADTGIDVRTISTMEQNGQQATITSDLSNYQNVDGVMVPFSVKQSLNGTPIAQMTIDKVEFNVPIETSLFKLKQ
;
A
#
# COMPACT_ATOMS: atom_id res chain seq x y z
N GLY A 1 12.80 11.28 -1.22
CA GLY A 1 12.81 12.69 -0.77
C GLY A 1 12.45 12.78 0.70
N THR A 2 12.68 13.91 1.36
CA THR A 2 12.43 14.08 2.80
C THR A 2 11.24 14.98 3.13
N ASN A 3 10.78 15.77 2.15
CA ASN A 3 9.72 16.77 2.30
C ASN A 3 8.47 16.31 1.54
N VAL A 4 7.30 16.57 2.13
CA VAL A 4 5.99 16.25 1.54
C VAL A 4 5.34 17.56 1.13
N TRP A 5 4.87 17.64 -0.10
CA TRP A 5 4.23 18.83 -0.66
C TRP A 5 2.79 18.51 -1.02
N VAL A 6 1.86 19.40 -0.71
CA VAL A 6 0.45 19.28 -1.08
C VAL A 6 0.01 20.50 -1.85
N ILE A 7 -0.80 20.28 -2.89
CA ILE A 7 -1.54 21.31 -3.61
C ILE A 7 -3.01 20.99 -3.40
N ASN A 8 -3.82 21.97 -3.02
CA ASN A 8 -5.26 21.77 -2.79
C ASN A 8 -6.09 22.73 -3.66
N PRO A 9 -6.32 22.38 -4.93
CA PRO A 9 -7.07 23.24 -5.86
C PRO A 9 -8.51 23.47 -5.40
N MET A 10 -9.10 22.51 -4.67
CA MET A 10 -10.46 22.61 -4.14
C MET A 10 -10.63 23.70 -3.08
N MET A 11 -9.53 24.09 -2.42
CA MET A 11 -9.50 25.22 -1.48
C MET A 11 -9.01 26.52 -2.14
N GLY A 12 -8.91 26.55 -3.48
CA GLY A 12 -8.53 27.74 -4.24
C GLY A 12 -7.03 28.08 -4.21
N SER A 13 -6.17 27.13 -3.83
CA SER A 13 -4.72 27.32 -3.85
C SER A 13 -4.03 26.32 -4.77
N ASP A 14 -3.39 26.85 -5.80
CA ASP A 14 -2.50 26.11 -6.71
C ASP A 14 -1.04 26.13 -6.25
N THR A 15 -0.76 26.80 -5.13
CA THR A 15 0.59 26.85 -4.55
C THR A 15 0.86 25.62 -3.70
N ALA A 16 2.05 25.05 -3.86
CA ALA A 16 2.47 23.92 -3.06
C ALA A 16 2.83 24.37 -1.65
N GLN A 17 2.26 23.69 -0.66
CA GLN A 17 2.55 23.92 0.75
C GLN A 17 3.25 22.69 1.32
N GLU A 18 4.27 22.92 2.13
CA GLU A 18 4.94 21.84 2.83
C GLU A 18 3.99 21.27 3.89
N MET A 19 3.77 19.96 3.83
CA MET A 19 3.01 19.21 4.82
C MET A 19 3.98 18.68 5.89
N THR A 20 3.63 18.88 7.15
CA THR A 20 4.40 18.40 8.31
C THR A 20 3.51 17.61 9.27
N GLY A 21 4.11 17.00 10.29
CA GLY A 21 3.38 16.24 11.31
C GLY A 21 2.83 14.90 10.83
N PRO A 22 1.82 14.34 11.53
CA PRO A 22 1.36 12.95 11.32
C PRO A 22 0.93 12.62 9.88
N GLN A 23 0.34 13.59 9.17
CA GLN A 23 -0.07 13.43 7.78
C GLN A 23 1.13 13.29 6.85
N ALA A 24 2.21 14.06 7.09
CA ALA A 24 3.45 13.94 6.35
C ALA A 24 4.16 12.61 6.63
N ASP A 25 4.12 12.13 7.87
CA ASP A 25 4.71 10.83 8.23
C ASP A 25 3.95 9.67 7.58
N MET A 26 2.63 9.77 7.49
CA MET A 26 1.80 8.82 6.74
C MET A 26 2.12 8.85 5.25
N ALA A 27 2.29 10.03 4.65
CA ALA A 27 2.69 10.17 3.25
C ALA A 27 4.09 9.58 2.98
N LYS A 28 5.05 9.84 3.88
CA LYS A 28 6.39 9.23 3.80
C LYS A 28 6.35 7.71 3.91
N SER A 29 5.52 7.16 4.80
CA SER A 29 5.34 5.71 4.91
C SER A 29 4.73 5.09 3.65
N GLN A 30 3.90 5.82 2.92
CA GLN A 30 3.33 5.38 1.64
C GLN A 30 4.32 5.49 0.46
N ALA A 31 5.41 6.24 0.63
CA ALA A 31 6.46 6.38 -0.39
C ALA A 31 7.46 5.22 -0.41
N ASP A 32 7.28 4.19 0.42
CA ASP A 32 8.05 2.95 0.35
C ASP A 32 7.50 2.05 -0.76
N PHE A 33 8.26 1.92 -1.85
CA PHE A 33 7.87 1.15 -3.03
C PHE A 33 8.31 -0.32 -2.98
N ASP A 34 9.28 -0.68 -2.13
CA ASP A 34 9.80 -2.05 -2.07
C ASP A 34 8.89 -2.98 -1.22
N GLY A 35 7.94 -2.39 -0.51
CA GLY A 35 6.98 -3.11 0.32
C GLY A 35 7.54 -3.61 1.65
N ASP A 36 6.70 -4.38 2.36
CA ASP A 36 6.92 -4.76 3.76
C ASP A 36 7.93 -5.89 3.95
N LEU A 37 8.19 -6.70 2.90
CA LEU A 37 9.03 -7.90 2.98
C LEU A 37 10.50 -7.63 2.60
N VAL A 38 10.76 -6.63 1.77
CA VAL A 38 12.12 -6.30 1.29
C VAL A 38 12.85 -5.49 2.36
N ASP A 39 14.06 -5.94 2.72
CA ASP A 39 14.94 -5.31 3.71
C ASP A 39 14.25 -4.95 5.05
N TYR A 40 13.23 -5.73 5.42
CA TYR A 40 12.34 -5.43 6.54
C TYR A 40 13.10 -5.15 7.86
N LYS A 41 14.17 -5.91 8.13
CA LYS A 41 15.03 -5.70 9.32
C LYS A 41 15.73 -4.34 9.30
N THR A 42 16.28 -3.95 8.14
CA THR A 42 16.95 -2.65 7.96
C THR A 42 15.95 -1.50 8.08
N LYS A 43 14.71 -1.71 7.63
CA LYS A 43 13.59 -0.76 7.79
C LYS A 43 13.07 -0.69 9.23
N GLY A 44 13.48 -1.60 10.11
CA GLY A 44 13.00 -1.70 11.49
C GLY A 44 11.58 -2.26 11.60
N THR A 45 11.16 -3.04 10.60
CA THR A 45 9.90 -3.78 10.56
C THR A 45 10.07 -5.14 11.21
N THR A 46 9.07 -5.60 11.95
CA THR A 46 8.94 -6.96 12.48
C THR A 46 7.88 -7.71 11.69
N ILE A 47 8.12 -8.98 11.39
CA ILE A 47 7.19 -9.85 10.68
C ILE A 47 7.02 -11.12 11.50
N ASP A 48 5.78 -11.41 11.90
CA ASP A 48 5.40 -12.61 12.62
C ASP A 48 4.55 -13.51 11.71
N LEU A 49 4.94 -14.79 11.58
CA LEU A 49 4.08 -15.79 10.94
C LEU A 49 2.98 -16.19 11.92
N ILE A 50 1.74 -15.81 11.60
CA ILE A 50 0.56 -16.17 12.39
C ILE A 50 0.18 -17.63 12.12
N GLY A 51 0.25 -18.05 10.85
CA GLY A 51 0.00 -19.43 10.47
C GLY A 51 -0.30 -19.60 8.99
N GLN A 52 -0.95 -20.72 8.68
CA GLN A 52 -1.49 -21.00 7.34
C GLN A 52 -3.01 -21.07 7.43
N GLU A 53 -3.67 -20.53 6.41
CA GLU A 53 -5.13 -20.58 6.29
C GLU A 53 -5.56 -20.75 4.83
N THR A 54 -6.86 -20.75 4.57
CA THR A 54 -7.43 -20.84 3.23
C THR A 54 -8.40 -19.70 2.99
N ILE A 55 -8.13 -18.91 1.96
CA ILE A 55 -8.96 -17.77 1.54
C ILE A 55 -9.43 -18.03 0.12
N ASP A 56 -10.75 -18.04 -0.09
CA ASP A 56 -11.37 -18.25 -1.40
C ASP A 56 -10.84 -19.49 -2.15
N GLY A 57 -10.56 -20.56 -1.41
CA GLY A 57 -10.02 -21.82 -1.93
C GLY A 57 -8.50 -21.85 -2.13
N THR A 58 -7.80 -20.74 -1.87
CA THR A 58 -6.33 -20.60 -1.98
C THR A 58 -5.68 -20.78 -0.63
N LYS A 59 -4.66 -21.64 -0.51
CA LYS A 59 -3.87 -21.76 0.71
C LYS A 59 -2.93 -20.56 0.83
N VAL A 60 -2.87 -19.95 2.00
CA VAL A 60 -2.07 -18.75 2.23
C VAL A 60 -1.24 -18.85 3.51
N TYR A 61 -0.10 -18.17 3.54
CA TYR A 61 0.61 -17.79 4.75
C TYR A 61 0.07 -16.46 5.25
N HIS A 62 -0.35 -16.41 6.51
CA HIS A 62 -0.76 -15.19 7.20
C HIS A 62 0.42 -14.63 7.98
N LEU A 63 0.87 -13.45 7.58
CA LEU A 63 1.90 -12.67 8.26
C LEU A 63 1.30 -11.45 8.94
N LYS A 64 1.72 -11.18 10.17
CA LYS A 64 1.51 -9.90 10.83
C LYS A 64 2.77 -9.06 10.72
N VAL A 65 2.64 -7.90 10.10
CA VAL A 65 3.69 -6.91 9.91
C VAL A 65 3.51 -5.79 10.93
N THR A 66 4.57 -5.46 11.65
CA THR A 66 4.63 -4.30 12.54
C THR A 66 5.76 -3.39 12.09
N ARG A 67 5.44 -2.22 11.54
CA ARG A 67 6.42 -1.26 11.03
C ARG A 67 7.07 -0.48 12.17
N LYS A 68 8.21 0.17 11.89
CA LYS A 68 8.97 0.98 12.84
C LYS A 68 8.14 2.08 13.53
N ASN A 69 7.13 2.62 12.85
CA ASN A 69 6.24 3.64 13.40
C ASN A 69 5.10 3.06 14.28
N GLY A 70 5.09 1.75 14.52
CA GLY A 70 4.09 1.05 15.31
C GLY A 70 2.83 0.65 14.53
N THR A 71 2.68 1.06 13.27
CA THR A 71 1.53 0.66 12.45
C THR A 71 1.60 -0.83 12.11
N THR A 72 0.44 -1.48 12.15
CA THR A 72 0.31 -2.90 11.85
C THR A 72 -0.46 -3.14 10.56
N ARG A 73 -0.08 -4.23 9.89
CA ARG A 73 -0.74 -4.74 8.69
C ARG A 73 -0.72 -6.26 8.71
N GLU A 74 -1.78 -6.89 8.27
CA GLU A 74 -1.81 -8.32 7.97
C GLU A 74 -1.61 -8.52 6.47
N LEU A 75 -0.81 -9.51 6.12
CA LEU A 75 -0.44 -9.86 4.76
C LEU A 75 -0.70 -11.36 4.55
N PHE A 76 -1.47 -11.67 3.51
CA PHE A 76 -1.85 -13.04 3.17
C PHE A 76 -1.20 -13.39 1.85
N LEU A 77 -0.20 -14.27 1.90
CA LEU A 77 0.58 -14.68 0.74
C LEU A 77 0.11 -16.04 0.25
N ASP A 78 -0.19 -16.18 -1.03
CA ASP A 78 -0.40 -17.47 -1.68
C ASP A 78 0.78 -18.42 -1.35
N ALA A 79 0.48 -19.61 -0.85
CA ALA A 79 1.49 -20.51 -0.31
C ALA A 79 2.41 -21.13 -1.38
N ASP A 80 1.97 -21.16 -2.64
CA ASP A 80 2.70 -21.76 -3.74
C ASP A 80 3.60 -20.73 -4.46
N THR A 81 3.13 -19.49 -4.56
CA THR A 81 3.79 -18.41 -5.33
C THR A 81 4.45 -17.35 -4.46
N GLY A 82 4.02 -17.20 -3.21
CA GLY A 82 4.47 -16.14 -2.30
C GLY A 82 3.92 -14.75 -2.63
N ILE A 83 2.99 -14.64 -3.58
CA ILE A 83 2.36 -13.38 -3.99
C ILE A 83 1.25 -13.04 -3.00
N ASP A 84 1.08 -11.76 -2.69
CA ASP A 84 0.00 -11.29 -1.83
C ASP A 84 -1.36 -11.43 -2.50
N VAL A 85 -2.32 -12.04 -1.81
CA VAL A 85 -3.71 -12.17 -2.29
C VAL A 85 -4.66 -11.28 -1.50
N ARG A 86 -4.27 -10.94 -0.27
CA ARG A 86 -5.01 -10.01 0.59
C ARG A 86 -4.05 -9.23 1.49
N THR A 87 -4.40 -7.98 1.75
CA THR A 87 -3.82 -7.19 2.84
C THR A 87 -4.92 -6.62 3.72
N ILE A 88 -4.67 -6.52 5.01
CA ILE A 88 -5.56 -5.83 5.96
C ILE A 88 -4.75 -4.78 6.69
N SER A 89 -5.14 -3.52 6.55
CA SER A 89 -4.54 -2.41 7.29
C SER A 89 -5.53 -1.93 8.35
N THR A 90 -5.09 -1.88 9.60
CA THR A 90 -5.87 -1.35 10.70
C THR A 90 -5.54 0.13 10.88
N MET A 91 -6.56 0.97 10.89
CA MET A 91 -6.44 2.38 11.21
C MET A 91 -7.23 2.69 12.47
N GLU A 92 -6.70 3.59 13.29
CA GLU A 92 -7.42 4.14 14.43
C GLU A 92 -7.80 5.59 14.10
N GLN A 93 -9.09 5.89 14.15
CA GLN A 93 -9.61 7.25 13.95
C GLN A 93 -10.58 7.58 15.08
N ASN A 94 -10.30 8.64 15.83
CA ASN A 94 -11.12 9.11 16.96
C ASN A 94 -11.40 8.03 18.02
N GLY A 95 -10.44 7.14 18.29
CA GLY A 95 -10.58 6.03 19.24
C GLY A 95 -11.42 4.85 18.74
N GLN A 96 -11.84 4.87 17.47
CA GLN A 96 -12.46 3.73 16.80
C GLN A 96 -11.46 3.08 15.85
N GLN A 97 -11.34 1.76 15.94
CA GLN A 97 -10.58 0.99 14.95
C GLN A 97 -11.45 0.74 13.72
N ALA A 98 -10.88 0.95 12.55
CA ALA A 98 -11.43 0.52 11.28
C ALA A 98 -10.40 -0.32 10.54
N THR A 99 -10.86 -1.34 9.83
CA THR A 99 -10.02 -2.19 9.00
C THR A 99 -10.33 -1.94 7.54
N ILE A 100 -9.28 -1.71 6.75
CA ILE A 100 -9.36 -1.73 5.29
C ILE A 100 -8.77 -3.05 4.83
N THR A 101 -9.62 -3.88 4.22
CA THR A 101 -9.18 -5.10 3.53
C THR A 101 -9.04 -4.80 2.05
N SER A 102 -7.92 -5.18 1.46
CA SER A 102 -7.68 -5.11 0.01
C SER A 102 -7.43 -6.52 -0.53
N ASP A 103 -8.30 -6.98 -1.42
CA ASP A 103 -8.19 -8.23 -2.16
C ASP A 103 -7.55 -7.98 -3.52
N LEU A 104 -6.49 -8.73 -3.81
CA LEU A 104 -5.64 -8.57 -4.98
C LEU A 104 -5.80 -9.77 -5.89
N SER A 105 -6.09 -9.52 -7.16
CA SER A 105 -6.44 -10.57 -8.11
C SER A 105 -6.08 -10.18 -9.54
N ASN A 106 -6.29 -11.13 -10.47
CA ASN A 106 -5.96 -10.97 -11.88
C ASN A 106 -4.49 -10.57 -12.06
N TYR A 107 -3.59 -11.31 -11.41
CA TYR A 107 -2.16 -11.04 -11.52
C TYR A 107 -1.66 -11.31 -12.94
N GLN A 108 -0.92 -10.36 -13.49
CA GLN A 108 -0.29 -10.47 -14.81
C GLN A 108 1.21 -10.23 -14.69
N ASN A 109 1.98 -10.95 -15.50
CA ASN A 109 3.41 -10.70 -15.62
C ASN A 109 3.63 -9.49 -16.54
N VAL A 110 4.22 -8.43 -15.99
CA VAL A 110 4.63 -7.23 -16.71
C VAL A 110 6.13 -7.08 -16.50
N ASP A 111 6.91 -7.23 -17.57
CA ASP A 111 8.38 -7.17 -17.57
C ASP A 111 9.07 -8.00 -16.44
N GLY A 112 8.53 -9.18 -16.13
CA GLY A 112 9.07 -10.08 -15.11
C GLY A 112 8.53 -9.86 -13.70
N VAL A 113 7.64 -8.88 -13.50
CA VAL A 113 7.00 -8.58 -12.22
C VAL A 113 5.54 -9.00 -12.27
N MET A 114 5.08 -9.73 -11.25
CA MET A 114 3.67 -10.10 -11.10
C MET A 114 2.91 -8.92 -10.50
N VAL A 115 1.96 -8.36 -11.24
CA VAL A 115 1.21 -7.15 -10.84
C VAL A 115 -0.29 -7.47 -10.76
N PRO A 116 -1.01 -7.08 -9.70
CA PRO A 116 -2.45 -7.27 -9.64
C PRO A 116 -3.16 -6.28 -10.57
N PHE A 117 -4.03 -6.77 -11.46
CA PHE A 117 -4.86 -5.90 -12.33
C PHE A 117 -6.27 -5.68 -11.77
N SER A 118 -6.59 -6.26 -10.61
CA SER A 118 -7.88 -6.09 -9.94
C SER A 118 -7.67 -5.95 -8.43
N VAL A 119 -8.18 -4.86 -7.88
CA VAL A 119 -8.14 -4.54 -6.45
C VAL A 119 -9.56 -4.30 -5.96
N LYS A 120 -10.01 -5.08 -4.97
CA LYS A 120 -11.28 -4.83 -4.27
C LYS A 120 -10.99 -4.39 -2.85
N GLN A 121 -11.65 -3.33 -2.39
CA GLN A 121 -11.46 -2.80 -1.05
C GLN A 121 -12.77 -2.85 -0.27
N SER A 122 -12.65 -3.22 1.00
CA SER A 122 -13.75 -3.16 1.97
C SER A 122 -13.33 -2.45 3.26
N LEU A 123 -14.24 -1.66 3.81
CA LEU A 123 -14.11 -1.02 5.12
C LEU A 123 -14.95 -1.81 6.12
N ASN A 124 -14.33 -2.38 7.14
CA ASN A 124 -14.99 -3.23 8.14
C ASN A 124 -15.86 -4.33 7.48
N GLY A 125 -15.35 -4.93 6.40
CA GLY A 125 -16.04 -5.95 5.61
C GLY A 125 -17.11 -5.44 4.64
N THR A 126 -17.46 -4.15 4.68
CA THR A 126 -18.39 -3.53 3.72
C THR A 126 -17.62 -3.08 2.48
N PRO A 127 -17.96 -3.53 1.26
CA PRO A 127 -17.28 -3.08 0.03
C PRO A 127 -17.35 -1.56 -0.13
N ILE A 128 -16.21 -0.93 -0.42
CA ILE A 128 -16.11 0.52 -0.61
C ILE A 128 -15.54 0.92 -1.98
N ALA A 129 -14.73 0.07 -2.61
CA ALA A 129 -14.14 0.34 -3.91
C ALA A 129 -13.80 -0.94 -4.65
N GLN A 130 -13.84 -0.86 -5.98
CA GLN A 130 -13.28 -1.86 -6.88
C GLN A 130 -12.56 -1.13 -8.00
N MET A 131 -11.32 -1.52 -8.25
CA MET A 131 -10.45 -0.94 -9.27
C MET A 131 -9.99 -2.04 -10.22
N THR A 132 -10.13 -1.77 -11.52
CA THR A 132 -9.52 -2.55 -12.59
C THR A 132 -8.44 -1.70 -13.22
N ILE A 133 -7.27 -2.28 -13.42
CA ILE A 133 -6.15 -1.62 -14.09
C ILE A 133 -6.09 -2.14 -15.52
N ASP A 134 -6.14 -1.23 -16.49
CA ASP A 134 -6.15 -1.62 -17.91
C ASP A 134 -4.73 -1.86 -18.46
N LYS A 135 -3.74 -1.10 -17.96
CA LYS A 135 -2.37 -1.14 -18.46
C LYS A 135 -1.37 -0.79 -17.35
N VAL A 136 -0.28 -1.54 -17.31
CA VAL A 136 0.90 -1.24 -16.49
C VAL A 136 2.12 -1.29 -17.42
N GLU A 137 2.99 -0.29 -17.30
CA GLU A 137 4.26 -0.23 -18.02
C GLU A 137 5.34 0.24 -17.05
N PHE A 138 6.49 -0.41 -17.08
CA PHE A 138 7.63 -0.04 -16.27
C PHE A 138 8.66 0.75 -17.09
N ASN A 139 9.44 1.59 -16.40
CA ASN A 139 10.54 2.35 -16.99
C ASN A 139 10.14 3.21 -18.20
N VAL A 140 8.87 3.64 -18.28
CA VAL A 140 8.42 4.60 -19.29
C VAL A 140 9.15 5.93 -19.04
N PRO A 141 9.74 6.57 -20.07
CA PRO A 141 10.35 7.88 -19.93
C PRO A 141 9.32 8.90 -19.43
N ILE A 142 9.63 9.55 -18.31
CA ILE A 142 8.81 10.64 -17.75
C ILE A 142 9.69 11.88 -17.67
N GLU A 143 9.17 12.99 -18.20
CA GLU A 143 9.85 14.29 -18.18
C GLU A 143 10.12 14.74 -16.74
N THR A 144 11.38 15.04 -16.41
CA THR A 144 11.77 15.48 -15.05
C THR A 144 11.05 16.77 -14.62
N SER A 145 10.59 17.58 -15.59
CA SER A 145 9.81 18.77 -15.36
C SER A 145 8.49 18.50 -14.62
N LEU A 146 7.93 17.29 -14.71
CA LEU A 146 6.71 16.89 -13.99
C LEU A 146 6.91 16.81 -12.47
N PHE A 147 8.15 16.58 -12.01
CA PHE A 147 8.48 16.48 -10.59
C PHE A 147 9.00 17.79 -10.00
N LYS A 148 9.00 18.88 -10.79
CA LYS A 148 9.31 20.22 -10.28
C LYS A 148 8.06 20.82 -9.66
N LEU A 149 8.19 21.34 -8.45
CA LEU A 149 7.17 22.22 -7.87
C LEU A 149 7.00 23.41 -8.83
N LYS A 150 5.76 23.64 -9.28
CA LYS A 150 5.44 24.86 -10.02
C LYS A 150 5.71 26.03 -9.06
N GLN A 151 6.61 26.93 -9.48
CA GLN A 151 6.88 28.18 -8.76
C GLN A 151 5.68 29.11 -8.85
#